data_AF-A0A978SX71-F1
#
_entry.id   AF-A0A978SX71-F1
#
_cell.length_a   1.000
_cell.length_b   1.000
_cell.length_c   1.000
_cell.angle_alpha   90.00
_cell.angle_beta   90.00
_cell.angle_gamma   90.00
#
_symmetry.space_group_name_H-M   'P 1'
#
loop_
_entity.id
_entity.type
_entity.pdbx_description
1 polymer ?
#
loop_
_entity_poly.entity_id
_entity_poly.type
_entity_poly.pdbx_seq_one_letter_code
_entity_poly.pdbx_strand_id
1 'polypeptide(L)'
;MSQEKSMNPWSYKPWWCQPWSILLTGITIISGSWLLFKIIWVTVIVAVPIVAWMGFFLFIWPKIMLEYYRQYTNQSSGAGE
;
A
#
# COMPACT_ATOMS: atom_id res chain seq x y z
N MET A 1 13.24 27.46 -14.88
CA MET A 1 12.35 26.99 -13.80
C MET A 1 12.45 25.48 -13.78
N SER A 2 13.28 24.94 -12.89
CA SER A 2 13.46 23.49 -12.78
C SER A 2 12.17 22.93 -12.22
N GLN A 3 11.40 22.26 -13.06
CA GLN A 3 10.21 21.55 -12.62
C GLN A 3 10.72 20.36 -11.80
N GLU A 4 10.91 20.58 -10.50
CA GLU A 4 11.08 19.54 -9.51
C GLU A 4 9.78 18.73 -9.52
N LYS A 5 9.67 17.81 -10.49
CA LYS A 5 8.51 16.96 -10.65
C LYS A 5 8.57 16.02 -9.47
N SER A 6 7.91 16.40 -8.39
CA SER A 6 7.54 15.54 -7.28
C SER A 6 6.73 14.39 -7.86
N MET A 7 7.42 13.43 -8.46
CA MET A 7 6.87 12.24 -9.09
C MET A 7 6.36 11.40 -7.95
N ASN A 8 5.16 11.71 -7.46
CA ASN A 8 4.52 10.93 -6.42
C ASN A 8 4.34 9.52 -7.00
N PRO A 9 5.05 8.50 -6.48
CA PRO A 9 5.02 7.14 -7.06
C PRO A 9 3.61 6.55 -7.06
N TRP A 10 2.74 7.07 -6.20
CA TRP A 10 1.34 6.72 -6.07
C TRP A 10 0.43 7.32 -7.14
N SER A 11 0.85 8.37 -7.84
CA SER A 11 0.07 8.98 -8.94
C SER A 11 0.06 8.15 -10.21
N TYR A 12 1.06 7.28 -10.40
CA TYR A 12 1.12 6.37 -11.54
C TYR A 12 0.41 5.04 -11.30
N LYS A 13 -0.02 4.76 -10.05
CA LYS A 13 -0.75 3.53 -9.72
C LYS A 13 -2.26 3.78 -9.84
N PRO A 14 -3.02 2.90 -10.52
CA PRO A 14 -4.46 3.04 -10.63
C PRO A 14 -5.10 3.18 -9.26
N TRP A 15 -6.20 3.95 -9.18
CA TRP A 15 -6.92 4.28 -7.95
C TRP A 15 -7.25 3.05 -7.07
N TRP A 16 -7.39 1.87 -7.69
CA TRP A 16 -7.62 0.60 -7.00
C TRP A 16 -6.46 0.12 -6.10
N CYS A 17 -5.23 0.55 -6.38
CA CYS A 17 -4.02 0.10 -5.67
C CYS A 17 -3.54 1.10 -4.60
N GLN A 18 -4.37 2.10 -4.32
CA GLN A 18 -4.15 3.05 -3.23
C GLN A 18 -4.36 2.36 -1.88
N PRO A 19 -3.64 2.80 -0.82
CA PRO A 19 -3.70 2.19 0.50
C PRO A 19 -5.14 2.16 1.06
N TRP A 20 -5.92 3.19 0.73
CA TRP A 20 -7.32 3.32 1.10
C TRP A 20 -8.23 2.30 0.40
N SER A 21 -8.02 2.02 -0.89
CA SER A 21 -8.82 1.04 -1.65
C SER A 21 -8.60 -0.37 -1.13
N ILE A 22 -7.34 -0.69 -0.77
CA ILE A 22 -6.94 -1.92 -0.11
C ILE A 22 -7.68 -2.00 1.24
N LEU A 23 -7.53 -1.02 2.14
CA LEU A 23 -8.26 -1.00 3.41
C LEU A 23 -9.78 -1.14 3.27
N LEU A 24 -10.41 -0.42 2.33
CA LEU A 24 -11.85 -0.49 2.08
C LEU A 24 -12.29 -1.89 1.65
N THR A 25 -11.55 -2.57 0.77
CA THR A 25 -11.89 -3.94 0.37
C THR A 25 -11.79 -4.90 1.54
N GLY A 26 -10.75 -4.76 2.37
CA GLY A 26 -10.58 -5.61 3.56
C GLY A 26 -11.70 -5.40 4.57
N ILE A 27 -12.02 -4.15 4.90
CA ILE A 27 -13.11 -3.79 5.80
C ILE A 27 -14.46 -4.26 5.24
N THR A 28 -14.70 -4.12 3.94
CA THR A 28 -15.95 -4.56 3.30
C THR A 28 -16.12 -6.06 3.35
N ILE A 29 -15.04 -6.82 3.08
CA ILE A 29 -15.07 -8.29 3.14
C ILE A 29 -15.27 -8.77 4.59
N ILE A 30 -14.57 -8.18 5.56
CA ILE A 30 -14.71 -8.52 6.98
C ILE A 30 -16.13 -8.20 7.47
N SER A 31 -16.63 -7.00 7.15
CA SER A 31 -17.97 -6.55 7.55
C SER A 31 -19.07 -7.37 6.87
N GLY A 32 -18.92 -7.68 5.59
CA GLY A 32 -19.85 -8.52 4.83
C GLY A 32 -19.87 -9.97 5.32
N SER A 33 -18.70 -10.52 5.65
CA SER A 33 -18.58 -11.85 6.28
C SER A 33 -19.27 -11.90 7.64
N TRP A 34 -19.13 -10.84 8.45
CA TRP A 34 -19.83 -10.72 9.73
C TRP A 34 -21.35 -10.68 9.52
N LEU A 35 -21.83 -9.86 8.58
CA LEU A 35 -23.27 -9.65 8.35
C LEU A 35 -23.98 -10.92 7.85
N LEU A 36 -23.28 -11.74 7.06
CA LEU A 36 -23.84 -12.97 6.49
C LEU A 36 -23.76 -14.17 7.43
N PHE A 37 -22.68 -14.33 8.20
CA PHE A 37 -22.45 -15.56 8.97
C PHE A 37 -22.74 -15.45 10.47
N LYS A 38 -22.78 -14.24 11.08
CA LYS A 38 -22.89 -14.05 12.55
C LYS A 38 -21.94 -14.93 13.40
N ILE A 39 -20.91 -15.53 12.80
CA ILE A 39 -19.92 -16.39 13.45
C ILE A 39 -18.60 -15.64 13.47
N ILE A 40 -18.31 -15.00 14.61
CA ILE A 40 -17.11 -14.20 14.86
C ILE A 40 -15.83 -15.00 14.55
N TRP A 41 -15.84 -16.31 14.81
CA TRP A 41 -14.71 -17.20 14.57
C TRP A 41 -14.27 -17.28 13.10
N VAL A 42 -15.24 -17.37 12.18
CA VAL A 42 -14.97 -17.42 10.74
C VAL A 42 -14.44 -16.07 10.27
N THR A 43 -15.02 -14.99 10.79
CA THR A 43 -14.61 -13.62 10.47
C THR A 43 -13.16 -13.36 10.89
N VAL A 44 -12.74 -13.83 12.06
CA VAL A 44 -11.34 -13.68 12.53
C VAL A 44 -10.37 -14.46 11.65
N ILE A 45 -10.69 -15.71 11.29
CA ILE A 45 -9.84 -16.53 10.41
C ILE A 45 -9.67 -15.89 9.03
N VAL A 46 -10.70 -15.24 8.49
CA VAL A 46 -10.61 -14.54 7.20
C VAL A 46 -9.95 -13.17 7.34
N ALA A 47 -10.18 -12.47 8.45
CA ALA A 47 -9.61 -11.15 8.70
C ALA A 47 -8.09 -11.20 8.87
N VAL A 48 -7.54 -12.20 9.57
CA VAL A 48 -6.09 -12.32 9.82
C VAL A 48 -5.25 -12.29 8.53
N PRO A 49 -5.48 -13.16 7.52
CA PRO A 49 -4.70 -13.14 6.28
C PRO A 49 -4.94 -11.86 5.47
N ILE A 50 -6.15 -11.30 5.48
CA ILE A 50 -6.44 -10.02 4.80
C ILE A 50 -5.66 -8.89 5.45
N VAL A 51 -5.71 -8.75 6.77
CA VAL A 51 -4.99 -7.69 7.50
C VAL A 51 -3.48 -7.92 7.41
N ALA A 52 -3.00 -9.17 7.43
CA ALA A 52 -1.60 -9.48 7.21
C ALA A 52 -1.14 -9.08 5.80
N TRP A 53 -1.94 -9.37 4.77
CA TRP A 53 -1.68 -8.97 3.40
C TRP A 53 -1.68 -7.45 3.22
N MET A 54 -2.64 -6.76 3.87
CA MET A 54 -2.71 -5.30 3.87
C MET A 54 -1.57 -4.65 4.61
N GLY A 55 -1.25 -5.14 5.81
CA GLY A 55 -0.10 -4.72 6.59
C GLY A 55 1.18 -4.89 5.78
N PHE A 56 1.34 -6.03 5.08
CA PHE A 56 2.48 -6.24 4.21
C PHE A 56 2.58 -5.15 3.13
N PHE A 57 1.49 -4.90 2.41
CA PHE A 57 1.49 -3.89 1.35
C PHE A 57 1.69 -2.46 1.89
N LEU A 58 1.16 -2.15 3.07
CA LEU A 58 1.27 -0.81 3.68
C LEU A 58 2.60 -0.55 4.37
N PHE A 59 3.28 -1.57 4.90
CA PHE A 59 4.54 -1.40 5.64
C PHE A 59 5.77 -1.73 4.79
N ILE A 60 5.76 -2.85 4.05
CA ILE A 60 6.92 -3.28 3.26
C ILE A 60 7.09 -2.39 2.04
N TRP A 61 6.01 -2.06 1.34
CA TRP A 61 6.08 -1.29 0.11
C TRP A 61 6.68 0.12 0.29
N PRO A 62 6.26 0.96 1.27
CA PRO A 62 6.88 2.28 1.43
C PRO A 62 8.33 2.20 1.90
N LYS A 63 8.70 1.17 2.69
CA LYS A 63 10.11 0.91 3.06
C LYS A 63 10.96 0.72 1.79
N ILE A 64 10.53 -0.15 0.89
CA ILE A 64 11.24 -0.43 -0.36
C ILE A 64 11.30 0.83 -1.26
N MET A 65 10.19 1.54 -1.39
CA MET A 65 10.14 2.76 -2.21
C MET A 65 11.03 3.88 -1.67
N LEU A 66 11.13 4.02 -0.35
CA LEU A 66 12.03 5.00 0.27
C LEU A 66 13.50 4.68 -0.04
N GLU A 67 13.87 3.40 0.00
CA GLU A 67 15.22 2.93 -0.36
C GLU A 67 15.52 3.19 -1.84
N TYR A 68 14.56 2.87 -2.71
CA TYR A 68 14.66 3.11 -4.15
C TYR A 68 14.85 4.61 -4.46
N TYR A 69 14.09 5.48 -3.80
CA TYR A 69 14.22 6.92 -4.00
C TYR A 69 15.59 7.43 -3.53
N ARG A 70 16.09 6.97 -2.38
CA ARG A 70 17.45 7.29 -1.90
C ARG A 70 18.52 6.96 -2.94
N GLN A 71 18.45 5.78 -3.55
CA GLN A 71 19.40 5.39 -4.60
C GLN A 71 19.29 6.28 -5.85
N TYR A 72 18.07 6.62 -6.26
CA TYR A 72 17.85 7.51 -7.39
C TYR A 72 18.47 8.90 -7.18
N THR A 73 18.30 9.47 -5.98
CA THR A 73 18.90 10.78 -5.64
C THR A 73 20.43 10.72 -5.62
N ASN A 74 21.02 9.65 -5.07
CA ASN A 74 22.47 9.47 -5.02
C ASN A 74 23.09 9.29 -6.41
N GLN A 75 22.46 8.50 -7.29
CA GLN A 75 22.88 8.31 -8.68
C GLN A 75 22.84 9.62 -9.49
N SER A 76 21.81 10.44 -9.27
CA SER A 76 21.62 11.71 -9.98
C SER A 76 22.65 12.77 -9.57
N SER A 77 23.16 12.69 -8.34
CA SER A 77 24.13 13.65 -7.80
C SER A 77 25.56 13.41 -8.29
N GLY A 78 25.92 12.15 -8.60
CA GLY A 78 27.25 11.80 -9.12
C GLY A 78 27.42 11.88 -10.65
N ALA A 79 26.36 12.17 -11.40
CA ALA A 79 26.41 12.31 -12.87
C ALA A 79 26.68 13.75 -13.34
N GLY A 80 26.88 14.70 -12.40
CA GLY A 80 27.15 16.11 -12.68
C GLY A 80 28.59 16.55 -12.40
N GLU A 81 29.49 15.63 -12.07
CA GLU A 81 30.93 15.86 -11.89
C GLU A 81 31.73 15.45 -13.14
#